data_AF-A0A1N6DWX8-F1
#
_entry.id   AF-A0A1N6DWX8-F1
#
_cell.length_a   1.000
_cell.length_b   1.000
_cell.length_c   1.000
_cell.angle_alpha   90.00
_cell.angle_beta   90.00
_cell.angle_gamma   90.00
#
_symmetry.space_group_name_H-M   'P 1'
#
loop_
_entity.id
_entity.type
_entity.pdbx_description
1 polymer ?
#
loop_
_entity_poly.entity_id
_entity_poly.type
_entity_poly.pdbx_seq_one_letter_code
_entity_poly.pdbx_strand_id
1 'polypeptide(L)'
;MRTSTGCKEILSTLATGGLIRRWWARRHADRCPRCSTVRDELRQIAEELAAVPPLPVVQRRRWHAAAADHPVKAEPSRAWWTQPALAMAVLGAVGGWWAFRLEEDPPPGPPAVVGVAHPAVREERLRVVEGLRGRVVALTQELDDLHRRADLLDARKEVDALMARLVPRGGSSGL
;
A
#
# COMPACT_ATOMS: atom_id res chain seq x y z
N MET A 1 -17.63 8.84 17.94
CA MET A 1 -17.47 7.49 17.33
C MET A 1 -16.10 6.92 17.70
N ARG A 2 -16.05 5.89 18.56
CA ARG A 2 -14.77 5.22 18.89
C ARG A 2 -14.34 4.36 17.70
N THR A 3 -13.33 4.79 16.96
CA THR A 3 -12.61 3.90 16.04
C THR A 3 -11.88 2.89 16.91
N SER A 4 -12.35 1.65 16.96
CA SER A 4 -11.61 0.58 17.61
C SER A 4 -10.25 0.45 16.92
N THR A 5 -9.18 0.37 17.71
CA THR A 5 -7.80 0.18 17.23
C THR A 5 -7.68 -0.98 16.24
N GLY A 6 -8.58 -1.97 16.32
CA GLY A 6 -8.66 -3.08 15.38
C GLY A 6 -9.02 -2.72 13.94
N CYS A 7 -9.76 -1.64 13.66
CA CYS A 7 -10.15 -1.31 12.28
C CYS A 7 -8.98 -0.81 11.42
N LYS A 8 -8.01 -0.10 12.03
CA LYS A 8 -6.87 0.49 11.30
C LYS A 8 -5.91 -0.58 10.77
N GLU A 9 -5.75 -1.68 11.51
CA GLU A 9 -4.81 -2.75 11.16
C GLU A 9 -5.38 -3.78 10.19
N ILE A 10 -6.68 -3.79 9.92
CA ILE A 10 -7.31 -4.81 9.07
C ILE A 10 -6.82 -4.72 7.63
N LEU A 11 -6.62 -3.51 7.11
CA LEU A 11 -6.16 -3.29 5.74
C LEU A 11 -4.76 -3.88 5.50
N SER A 12 -3.80 -3.54 6.36
CA SER A 12 -2.46 -4.09 6.29
C SER A 12 -2.49 -5.61 6.50
N THR A 13 -3.30 -6.09 7.45
CA THR A 13 -3.39 -7.51 7.77
C THR A 13 -4.00 -8.35 6.64
N LEU A 14 -4.97 -7.82 5.88
CA LEU A 14 -5.53 -8.47 4.70
C LEU A 14 -4.48 -8.61 3.58
N ALA A 15 -3.65 -7.58 3.39
CA ALA A 15 -2.64 -7.55 2.33
C ALA A 15 -1.38 -8.37 2.69
N THR A 16 -0.80 -8.17 3.87
CA THR A 16 0.53 -8.69 4.23
C THR A 16 0.52 -9.71 5.37
N GLY A 17 -0.61 -9.92 6.05
CA GLY A 17 -0.70 -10.86 7.16
C GLY A 17 -0.58 -12.33 6.74
N GLY A 18 -0.20 -13.20 7.69
CA GLY A 18 -0.24 -14.66 7.50
C GLY A 18 -1.67 -15.22 7.39
N LEU A 19 -1.81 -16.49 7.03
CA LEU A 19 -3.12 -17.13 6.73
C LEU A 19 -4.18 -16.94 7.84
N ILE A 20 -3.79 -17.17 9.10
CA ILE A 20 -4.68 -17.03 10.27
C ILE A 20 -5.11 -15.57 10.44
N ARG A 21 -4.16 -14.64 10.33
CA ARG A 21 -4.40 -13.20 10.44
C ARG A 21 -5.34 -12.69 9.34
N ARG A 22 -5.13 -13.15 8.10
CA ARG A 22 -6.04 -12.86 6.98
C ARG A 22 -7.43 -13.44 7.20
N TRP A 23 -7.53 -14.66 7.73
CA TRP A 23 -8.82 -15.28 8.05
C TRP A 23 -9.58 -14.46 9.11
N TRP A 24 -8.90 -14.07 10.19
CA TRP A 24 -9.50 -13.22 11.22
C TRP A 24 -9.93 -11.86 10.65
N ALA A 25 -9.08 -11.22 9.84
CA ALA A 25 -9.39 -9.94 9.22
C ALA A 25 -10.62 -10.03 8.30
N ARG A 26 -10.78 -11.14 7.54
CA ARG A 26 -11.98 -11.41 6.75
C ARG A 26 -13.22 -11.54 7.64
N ARG A 27 -13.13 -12.34 8.70
CA ARG A 27 -14.24 -12.54 9.65
C ARG A 27 -14.64 -11.26 10.38
N HIS A 28 -13.69 -10.35 10.64
CA HIS A 28 -13.99 -9.03 11.16
C HIS A 28 -14.72 -8.18 10.12
N ALA A 29 -14.24 -8.15 8.88
CA ALA A 29 -14.90 -7.41 7.80
C ALA A 29 -16.35 -7.85 7.60
N ASP A 30 -16.67 -9.13 7.76
CA ASP A 30 -18.05 -9.64 7.69
C ASP A 30 -18.96 -9.10 8.82
N ARG A 31 -18.39 -8.66 9.94
CA ARG A 31 -19.14 -8.17 11.11
C ARG A 31 -19.14 -6.66 11.25
N CYS A 32 -18.25 -5.96 10.55
CA CYS A 32 -18.08 -4.51 10.64
C CYS A 32 -18.45 -3.85 9.30
N PRO A 33 -19.57 -3.11 9.21
CA PRO A 33 -20.03 -2.49 7.96
C PRO A 33 -18.99 -1.58 7.30
N ARG A 34 -18.17 -0.88 8.12
CA ARG A 34 -17.10 -0.04 7.59
C ARG A 34 -15.99 -0.85 6.94
N CYS A 35 -15.63 -1.99 7.53
CA CYS A 35 -14.56 -2.84 7.01
C CYS A 35 -15.05 -3.70 5.83
N SER A 36 -16.34 -4.03 5.75
CA SER A 36 -16.92 -4.68 4.56
C SER A 36 -16.84 -3.78 3.34
N THR A 37 -17.25 -2.50 3.45
CA THR A 37 -17.16 -1.55 2.32
C THR A 37 -15.73 -1.43 1.80
N VAL A 38 -14.76 -1.25 2.69
CA VAL A 38 -13.35 -1.15 2.30
C VAL A 38 -12.83 -2.45 1.67
N ARG A 39 -13.28 -3.61 2.15
CA ARG A 39 -12.93 -4.90 1.55
C ARG A 39 -13.49 -5.01 0.13
N ASP A 40 -14.73 -4.58 -0.08
CA ASP A 40 -15.39 -4.64 -1.38
C ASP A 40 -14.73 -3.68 -2.37
N GLU A 41 -14.35 -2.48 -1.94
CA GLU A 41 -13.53 -1.55 -2.72
C GLU A 41 -12.17 -2.16 -3.12
N LEU A 42 -11.47 -2.78 -2.17
CA LEU A 42 -10.20 -3.46 -2.46
C LEU A 42 -10.37 -4.61 -3.44
N ARG A 43 -11.46 -5.37 -3.32
CA ARG A 43 -11.78 -6.45 -4.25
C ARG A 43 -12.03 -5.88 -5.65
N GLN A 44 -12.80 -4.79 -5.76
CA GLN A 44 -13.02 -4.11 -7.03
C GLN A 44 -11.70 -3.65 -7.66
N ILE A 45 -10.82 -3.00 -6.89
CA ILE A 45 -9.50 -2.57 -7.38
C ILE A 45 -8.68 -3.77 -7.85
N ALA A 46 -8.70 -4.88 -7.11
CA ALA A 46 -7.99 -6.10 -7.49
C ALA A 46 -8.53 -6.71 -8.79
N GLU A 47 -9.85 -6.70 -8.98
CA GLU A 47 -10.51 -7.17 -10.22
C GLU A 47 -10.18 -6.23 -11.40
N GLU A 48 -10.23 -4.92 -11.21
CA GLU A 48 -9.84 -3.93 -12.22
C GLU A 48 -8.36 -4.08 -12.61
N LEU A 49 -7.46 -4.30 -11.64
CA LEU A 49 -6.04 -4.56 -11.89
C LEU A 49 -5.79 -5.90 -12.59
N ALA A 50 -6.60 -6.93 -12.28
CA ALA A 50 -6.51 -8.23 -12.95
C ALA A 50 -6.99 -8.19 -14.41
N ALA A 51 -7.89 -7.26 -14.73
CA ALA A 51 -8.34 -7.02 -16.11
C ALA A 51 -7.29 -6.32 -16.97
N VAL A 52 -6.31 -5.63 -16.37
CA VAL A 52 -5.20 -5.02 -17.10
C VAL A 52 -4.22 -6.12 -17.53
N PRO A 53 -3.85 -6.21 -18.82
CA PRO A 53 -2.89 -7.20 -19.27
C PRO A 53 -1.56 -7.04 -18.50
N PRO A 54 -0.91 -8.15 -18.12
CA PRO A 54 0.30 -8.09 -17.33
C PRO A 54 1.39 -7.32 -18.08
N LEU A 55 2.10 -6.45 -17.36
CA LEU A 55 3.21 -5.68 -17.92
C LEU A 55 4.22 -6.61 -18.63
N PRO A 56 4.65 -6.27 -19.86
CA PRO A 56 5.74 -6.96 -20.54
C PRO A 56 6.97 -7.06 -19.64
N VAL A 57 7.72 -8.15 -19.73
CA VAL A 57 8.88 -8.44 -18.86
C VAL A 57 9.86 -7.26 -18.80
N VAL A 58 10.09 -6.59 -19.94
CA VAL A 58 10.99 -5.42 -20.04
C VAL A 58 10.47 -4.24 -19.23
N GLN A 59 9.18 -3.92 -19.32
CA GLN A 59 8.57 -2.84 -18.54
C GLN A 59 8.56 -3.17 -17.05
N ARG A 60 8.29 -4.44 -16.71
CA ARG A 60 8.32 -4.92 -15.32
C ARG A 60 9.71 -4.76 -14.70
N ARG A 61 10.78 -5.07 -15.44
CA ARG A 61 12.16 -4.83 -14.98
C ARG A 61 12.44 -3.35 -14.74
N ARG A 62 12.00 -2.45 -15.63
CA ARG A 62 12.15 -1.00 -15.44
C ARG A 62 11.40 -0.50 -14.20
N TRP A 63 10.19 -1.00 -13.98
CA TRP A 63 9.41 -0.70 -12.77
C TRP A 63 10.11 -1.19 -11.49
N HIS A 64 10.65 -2.40 -11.49
CA HIS A 64 11.42 -2.90 -10.35
C HIS A 64 12.71 -2.13 -10.10
N ALA A 65 13.41 -1.71 -11.16
CA ALA A 65 14.61 -0.87 -11.05
C ALA A 65 14.26 0.50 -10.45
N ALA A 66 13.26 1.19 -11.01
CA ALA A 66 12.79 2.48 -10.49
C ALA A 66 12.31 2.40 -9.03
N ALA A 67 11.67 1.29 -8.63
CA ALA A 67 11.27 1.06 -7.25
C ALA A 67 12.46 0.78 -6.31
N ALA A 68 13.58 0.26 -6.83
CA ALA A 68 14.80 0.04 -6.05
C ALA A 68 15.60 1.34 -5.85
N ASP A 69 15.55 2.26 -6.83
CA ASP A 69 16.23 3.57 -6.78
C ASP A 69 15.64 4.49 -5.71
N HIS A 70 14.37 4.28 -5.34
CA HIS A 70 13.72 4.94 -4.22
C HIS A 70 13.32 3.92 -3.16
N PRO A 71 14.24 3.50 -2.26
CA PRO A 71 13.90 2.58 -1.19
C PRO A 71 12.85 3.25 -0.30
N VAL A 72 11.59 2.86 -0.49
CA VAL A 72 10.53 3.13 0.48
C VAL A 72 11.03 2.49 1.76
N LYS A 73 11.37 3.31 2.75
CA LYS A 73 11.69 2.86 4.11
C LYS A 73 10.43 2.19 4.67
N ALA A 74 10.21 0.93 4.31
CA ALA A 74 9.31 0.07 5.02
C ALA A 74 9.86 0.03 6.45
N GLU A 75 9.16 0.64 7.40
CA GLU A 75 9.47 0.42 8.80
C GLU A 75 9.56 -1.10 8.99
N PRO A 76 10.66 -1.62 9.56
CA PRO A 76 10.77 -3.04 9.81
C PRO A 76 9.62 -3.39 10.75
N SER A 77 8.55 -3.97 10.19
CA SER A 77 7.54 -4.65 10.99
C SER A 77 8.34 -5.64 11.81
N ARG A 78 8.43 -5.43 13.13
CA ARG A 78 9.16 -6.31 14.04
C ARG A 78 8.59 -7.70 13.88
N ALA A 79 9.18 -8.46 12.96
CA ALA A 79 8.94 -9.88 12.80
C ALA A 79 9.47 -10.47 14.09
N TRP A 80 8.54 -10.83 14.95
CA TRP A 80 8.77 -11.36 16.27
C TRP A 80 9.48 -12.71 16.12
N TRP A 81 10.80 -12.64 16.06
CA TRP A 81 11.70 -13.78 16.24
C TRP A 81 11.58 -14.23 17.69
N THR A 82 10.51 -14.93 18.04
CA THR A 82 10.43 -15.74 19.25
C THR A 82 9.82 -17.09 18.93
N GLN A 83 10.74 -17.98 18.58
CA GLN A 83 10.86 -19.39 18.93
C GLN A 83 9.84 -20.43 18.42
N PRO A 84 10.35 -21.55 17.84
CA PRO A 84 9.58 -22.75 17.53
C PRO A 84 9.57 -23.68 18.74
N ALA A 85 8.48 -23.70 19.51
CA ALA A 85 8.26 -24.73 20.53
C ALA A 85 6.77 -24.82 20.87
N LEU A 86 5.97 -25.33 19.94
CA LEU A 86 4.62 -25.91 20.20
C LEU A 86 4.14 -26.67 18.95
N ALA A 87 5.04 -27.47 18.36
CA ALA A 87 4.61 -28.62 17.58
C ALA A 87 4.31 -29.75 18.60
N MET A 88 3.25 -30.53 18.36
CA MET A 88 2.78 -31.69 19.16
C MET A 88 1.65 -31.44 20.19
N ALA A 89 0.57 -30.73 19.82
CA ALA A 89 -0.70 -30.84 20.58
C ALA A 89 -2.00 -30.56 19.78
N VAL A 90 -1.99 -30.54 18.44
CA VAL A 90 -3.20 -30.19 17.64
C VAL A 90 -3.74 -31.35 16.80
N LEU A 91 -3.07 -32.51 16.75
CA LEU A 91 -3.60 -33.67 16.01
C LEU A 91 -4.81 -34.35 16.69
N GLY A 92 -5.15 -34.01 17.94
CA GLY A 92 -6.35 -34.53 18.62
C GLY A 92 -7.65 -33.74 18.39
N ALA A 93 -7.57 -32.48 17.95
CA ALA A 93 -8.76 -31.62 17.80
C ALA A 93 -9.31 -31.59 16.37
N VAL A 94 -8.56 -32.07 15.38
CA VAL A 94 -8.99 -32.08 13.97
C VAL A 94 -9.93 -33.25 13.66
N GLY A 95 -9.95 -34.31 14.47
CA GLY A 95 -10.83 -35.47 14.27
C GLY A 95 -12.30 -35.26 14.68
N GLY A 96 -12.57 -34.36 15.64
CA GLY A 96 -13.92 -34.16 16.18
C GLY A 96 -14.77 -33.14 15.43
N TRP A 97 -14.15 -32.18 14.73
CA TRP A 97 -14.88 -31.05 14.13
C TRP A 97 -15.35 -31.30 12.69
N TRP A 98 -14.74 -32.25 11.99
CA TRP A 98 -15.16 -32.66 10.64
C TRP A 98 -16.39 -33.58 10.63
N ALA A 99 -16.68 -34.28 11.73
CA ALA A 99 -17.80 -35.22 11.79
C ALA A 99 -19.18 -34.56 12.02
N PHE A 100 -19.22 -33.26 12.35
CA PHE A 100 -20.46 -32.57 12.74
C PHE A 100 -20.98 -31.55 11.71
N ARG A 101 -20.46 -31.56 10.48
CA ARG A 101 -20.80 -30.53 9.48
C ARG A 101 -21.01 -31.07 8.07
N LEU A 102 -21.83 -32.12 7.96
CA LEU A 102 -22.23 -32.73 6.68
C LEU A 102 -23.73 -32.59 6.37
N GLU A 103 -24.43 -31.66 7.03
CA GLU A 103 -25.82 -31.31 6.71
C GLU A 103 -26.01 -29.78 6.73
N GLU A 104 -25.41 -29.09 5.76
CA GLU A 104 -25.81 -27.73 5.38
C GLU A 104 -26.31 -27.82 3.93
N ASP A 105 -27.60 -27.52 3.73
CA ASP A 105 -28.28 -27.44 2.44
C ASP A 105 -27.42 -26.72 1.38
N PRO A 106 -27.47 -27.14 0.10
CA PRO A 106 -26.77 -26.44 -0.97
C PRO A 106 -27.27 -24.98 -1.01
N PRO A 107 -26.37 -23.97 -0.95
CA PRO A 107 -26.78 -22.59 -1.06
C PRO A 107 -27.45 -22.38 -2.43
N PRO A 108 -28.59 -21.66 -2.50
CA PRO A 108 -29.15 -21.27 -3.78
C PRO A 108 -28.07 -20.53 -4.57
N GLY A 109 -27.85 -20.97 -5.82
CA GLY A 109 -26.82 -20.43 -6.70
C GLY A 109 -26.87 -18.91 -6.73
N PRO A 110 -25.70 -18.24 -6.86
CA PRO A 110 -25.64 -16.79 -6.81
C PRO A 110 -26.64 -16.22 -7.83
N PRO A 111 -27.48 -15.24 -7.46
CA PRO A 111 -28.28 -14.55 -8.45
C PRO A 111 -27.30 -14.03 -9.50
N ALA A 112 -27.59 -14.30 -10.77
CA ALA A 112 -26.86 -13.71 -11.87
C ALA A 112 -26.98 -12.19 -11.73
N VAL A 113 -25.97 -11.55 -11.14
CA VAL A 113 -25.87 -10.11 -11.04
C VAL A 113 -25.57 -9.64 -12.44
N VAL A 114 -26.64 -9.38 -13.20
CA VAL A 114 -26.57 -8.60 -14.43
C VAL A 114 -26.04 -7.25 -13.99
N GLY A 115 -24.75 -7.03 -14.20
CA GLY A 115 -24.10 -5.74 -14.00
C GLY A 115 -24.72 -4.74 -14.96
N VAL A 116 -25.80 -4.09 -14.53
CA VAL A 116 -26.34 -2.94 -15.23
C VAL A 116 -25.31 -1.83 -15.06
N ALA A 117 -24.45 -1.69 -16.08
CA ALA A 117 -23.53 -0.57 -16.20
C ALA A 117 -24.36 0.71 -16.32
N HIS A 118 -24.70 1.31 -15.18
CA HIS A 118 -25.44 2.56 -15.16
C HIS A 118 -24.53 3.66 -15.74
N PRO A 119 -24.90 4.30 -16.87
CA PRO A 119 -24.06 5.29 -17.54
C PRO A 119 -23.74 6.49 -16.64
N ALA A 120 -24.63 6.82 -15.69
CA ALA A 120 -24.42 7.89 -14.70
C ALA A 120 -23.24 7.62 -13.75
N VAL A 121 -23.00 6.36 -13.36
CA VAL A 121 -21.86 6.00 -12.48
C VAL A 121 -20.54 6.08 -13.24
N ARG A 122 -20.57 5.83 -14.55
CA ARG A 122 -19.40 5.94 -15.42
C ARG A 122 -18.96 7.39 -15.61
N GLU A 123 -19.91 8.31 -15.77
CA GLU A 123 -19.60 9.73 -15.96
C GLU A 123 -19.01 10.37 -14.71
N GLU A 124 -19.53 10.04 -13.53
CA GLU A 124 -18.97 10.51 -12.25
C GLU A 124 -17.55 9.98 -12.02
N ARG A 125 -17.30 8.71 -12.33
CA ARG A 125 -15.95 8.13 -12.25
C ARG A 125 -14.97 8.85 -13.19
N LEU A 126 -15.39 9.22 -14.39
CA LEU A 126 -14.53 9.96 -15.33
C LEU A 126 -14.16 11.35 -14.78
N ARG A 127 -15.10 12.07 -14.19
CA ARG A 127 -14.83 13.37 -13.54
C ARG A 127 -13.86 13.24 -12.37
N VAL A 128 -14.01 12.20 -11.55
CA VAL A 128 -13.08 11.91 -10.45
C VAL A 128 -11.68 11.61 -10.99
N VAL A 129 -11.57 10.83 -12.07
CA VAL A 129 -10.28 10.51 -12.71
C VAL A 129 -9.62 11.76 -13.31
N GLU A 130 -10.38 12.64 -13.96
CA GLU A 130 -9.85 13.92 -14.45
C GLU A 130 -9.41 14.85 -13.31
N GLY A 131 -10.16 14.91 -12.22
CA GLY A 131 -9.77 15.64 -11.01
C GLY A 131 -8.50 15.06 -10.35
N LEU A 132 -8.33 13.74 -10.38
CA LEU A 132 -7.08 13.09 -9.94
C LEU A 132 -5.91 13.42 -10.87
N ARG A 133 -6.13 13.41 -12.19
CA ARG A 133 -5.11 13.77 -13.17
C ARG A 133 -4.59 15.19 -12.96
N GLY A 134 -5.48 16.15 -12.73
CA GLY A 134 -5.09 17.54 -12.43
C GLY A 134 -4.22 17.65 -11.17
N ARG A 135 -4.59 16.93 -10.09
CA ARG A 135 -3.80 16.90 -8.86
C ARG A 135 -2.43 16.26 -9.02
N VAL A 136 -2.34 15.18 -9.80
CA VAL A 136 -1.04 14.54 -10.09
C VAL A 136 -0.13 15.49 -10.86
N VAL A 137 -0.65 16.21 -11.86
CA VAL A 137 0.14 17.20 -12.61
C VAL A 137 0.63 18.33 -11.69
N ALA A 138 -0.26 18.86 -10.83
CA ALA A 138 0.12 19.88 -9.86
C ALA A 138 1.22 19.40 -8.89
N LEU A 139 1.08 18.20 -8.32
CA LEU A 139 2.10 17.61 -7.45
C LEU A 139 3.44 17.38 -8.16
N THR A 140 3.39 16.98 -9.43
CA THR A 140 4.62 16.81 -10.23
C THR A 140 5.33 18.14 -10.44
N GLN A 141 4.57 19.21 -10.70
CA GLN A 141 5.13 20.56 -10.83
C GLN A 141 5.71 21.09 -9.50
N GLU A 142 5.06 20.83 -8.37
CA GLU A 142 5.60 21.18 -7.05
C GLU A 142 6.90 20.43 -6.74
N LEU A 143 6.98 19.14 -7.10
CA LEU A 143 8.20 18.35 -6.98
C LEU A 143 9.34 18.92 -7.85
N ASP A 144 9.06 19.28 -9.10
CA ASP A 144 10.04 19.89 -10.00
C ASP A 144 10.54 21.25 -9.48
N ASP A 145 9.66 22.06 -8.88
CA ASP A 145 10.03 23.35 -8.28
C ASP A 145 10.91 23.15 -7.04
N LEU A 146 10.57 22.19 -6.17
CA LEU A 146 11.38 21.84 -5.02
C LEU A 146 12.77 21.32 -5.43
N HIS A 147 12.84 20.51 -6.49
CA HIS A 147 14.12 20.01 -7.00
C HIS A 147 15.00 21.16 -7.48
N ARG A 148 14.45 22.08 -8.29
CA ARG A 148 15.18 23.28 -8.74
C ARG A 148 15.67 24.13 -7.56
N ARG A 149 14.86 24.30 -6.52
CA ARG A 149 15.27 25.05 -5.32
C ARG A 149 16.41 24.35 -4.58
N ALA A 150 16.39 23.01 -4.50
CA ALA A 150 17.47 22.24 -3.91
C ALA A 150 18.77 22.42 -4.71
N ASP A 151 18.71 22.31 -6.04
CA ASP A 151 19.86 22.50 -6.93
C ASP A 151 20.48 23.90 -6.77
N LEU A 152 19.65 24.95 -6.68
CA LEU A 152 20.12 26.31 -6.45
C LEU A 152 20.81 26.49 -5.09
N LEU A 153 20.29 25.82 -4.05
CA LEU A 153 20.92 25.86 -2.72
C LEU A 153 22.26 25.13 -2.71
N ASP A 154 22.36 24.01 -3.42
CA ASP A 154 23.63 23.26 -3.50
C ASP A 154 24.67 24.03 -4.32
N ALA A 155 24.29 24.62 -5.47
CA ALA A 155 25.17 25.51 -6.22
C ALA A 155 25.65 26.71 -5.38
N ARG A 156 24.78 27.30 -4.55
CA ARG A 156 25.16 28.38 -3.63
C ARG A 156 26.19 27.91 -2.60
N LYS A 157 26.00 26.73 -1.99
CA LYS A 157 26.97 26.17 -1.03
C LYS A 157 28.33 25.91 -1.67
N GLU A 158 28.36 25.45 -2.93
CA GLU A 158 29.60 25.25 -3.67
C GLU A 158 30.35 26.57 -3.90
N VAL A 159 29.63 27.64 -4.29
CA VAL A 159 30.21 28.97 -4.44
C VAL A 159 30.75 29.49 -3.10
N ASP A 160 29.99 29.35 -2.01
CA ASP A 160 30.43 29.77 -0.67
C ASP A 160 31.69 29.00 -0.23
N ALA A 161 31.75 27.69 -0.53
CA ALA A 161 32.91 26.86 -0.24
C ALA A 161 34.15 27.26 -1.05
N LEU A 162 33.97 27.64 -2.32
CA LEU A 162 35.06 28.16 -3.17
C LEU A 162 35.55 29.52 -2.67
N MET A 163 34.64 30.43 -2.32
CA MET A 163 34.98 31.75 -1.77
C MET A 163 35.75 31.61 -0.44
N ALA A 164 35.35 30.70 0.44
CA ALA A 164 36.06 30.44 1.69
C ALA A 164 37.50 29.91 1.46
N ARG A 165 37.77 29.24 0.34
CA ARG A 165 39.13 28.80 -0.04
C ARG A 165 39.96 29.92 -0.66
N LEU A 166 39.32 30.83 -1.40
CA LEU A 166 39.98 31.91 -2.13
C LEU A 166 40.28 33.14 -1.27
N VAL A 167 39.48 33.40 -0.23
CA VAL A 167 39.81 34.45 0.75
C VAL A 167 41.09 34.02 1.45
N PRO A 168 42.23 34.70 1.21
CA PRO A 168 43.47 34.37 1.90
C PRO A 168 43.17 34.52 3.39
N ARG A 169 43.49 33.51 4.19
CA ARG A 169 43.60 33.68 5.64
C ARG A 169 44.62 34.80 5.82
N GLY A 170 44.14 36.03 5.96
CA GLY A 170 44.96 37.19 6.25
C GLY A 170 45.80 36.78 7.43
N GLY A 171 47.10 36.60 7.18
CA GLY A 171 48.03 36.15 8.19
C GLY A 171 47.83 37.06 9.37
N SER A 172 47.48 36.48 10.52
CA SER A 172 47.64 37.15 11.79
C SER A 172 49.13 37.44 11.91
N SER A 173 49.56 38.59 11.40
CA SER A 173 50.85 39.17 11.73
C SER A 173 50.81 39.45 13.22
N GLY A 174 51.28 38.48 13.99
CA GLY A 174 51.60 38.69 15.39
C GLY A 174 52.70 39.73 15.47
N LEU A 175 52.33 40.91 15.96
CA LEU A 175 53.20 41.91 16.57
C LEU A 175 52.54 42.30 17.88
#